data_AF-A0A958QF72-F1
#
_entry.id   AF-A0A958QF72-F1
#
_cell.length_a   1.000
_cell.length_b   1.000
_cell.length_c   1.000
_cell.angle_alpha   90.00
_cell.angle_beta   90.00
_cell.angle_gamma   90.00
#
_symmetry.space_group_name_H-M   'P 1'
#
loop_
_entity.id
_entity.type
_entity.pdbx_description
1 polymer ?
#
loop_
_entity_poly.entity_id
_entity_poly.type
_entity_poly.pdbx_seq_one_letter_code
_entity_poly.pdbx_strand_id
1 'polypeptide(L)'
;MSTGHRSLIWLVIVGWTTLGFRPYPGAHSYPVDNSSSANSKVFVVYTNAADTVTNDLPTDDTLGAGTLTVSQIMDSVFTDYNSIGGSFLTLVDTSDSDYSVANAENRTLTIQFGNSFGNSTGEARPTWDGDSIVGCTITARSSILDSAKEFVAIMTHEIGHCLGLDHPQESNNAIMSYFRSEDMIRLQIDDKMGITYLYPQDSEANKESPTLGLTCARK
;
A
#
# COMPACT_ATOMS: atom_id res chain seq x y z
N MET A 1 -34.63 30.66 -41.10
CA MET A 1 -34.55 30.07 -39.74
C MET A 1 -33.42 29.06 -39.76
N SER A 2 -32.30 29.36 -39.08
CA SER A 2 -31.05 28.60 -39.10
C SER A 2 -30.94 27.78 -37.82
N THR A 3 -30.93 26.45 -37.93
CA THR A 3 -30.83 25.49 -36.82
C THR A 3 -29.44 24.83 -36.73
N GLY A 4 -28.41 25.45 -37.30
CA GLY A 4 -27.11 24.80 -37.53
C GLY A 4 -26.00 25.03 -36.49
N HIS A 5 -26.27 25.55 -35.29
CA HIS A 5 -25.18 25.98 -34.37
C HIS A 5 -25.21 25.36 -32.96
N ARG A 6 -26.18 24.49 -32.63
CA ARG A 6 -26.29 23.94 -31.26
C ARG A 6 -25.58 22.60 -31.03
N SER A 7 -25.19 21.90 -32.09
CA SER A 7 -24.56 20.57 -31.97
C SER A 7 -23.04 20.61 -31.75
N LEU A 8 -22.37 21.74 -31.97
CA LEU A 8 -20.91 21.81 -31.85
C LEU A 8 -20.43 22.08 -30.40
N ILE A 9 -21.29 22.64 -29.54
CA ILE A 9 -20.92 23.03 -28.17
C ILE A 9 -20.89 21.82 -27.22
N TRP A 10 -21.71 20.80 -27.47
CA TRP A 10 -21.74 19.59 -26.62
C TRP A 10 -20.55 18.65 -26.83
N LEU A 11 -19.91 18.69 -28.01
CA LEU A 11 -18.72 17.86 -28.32
C LEU A 11 -17.45 18.36 -27.62
N VAL A 12 -17.39 19.64 -27.24
CA VAL A 12 -16.21 20.22 -26.57
C VAL A 12 -16.24 19.99 -25.05
N ILE A 13 -17.42 19.89 -24.43
CA ILE A 13 -17.56 19.69 -22.97
C ILE A 13 -17.26 18.24 -22.56
N VAL A 14 -17.57 17.26 -23.42
CA VAL A 14 -17.23 15.84 -23.18
C VAL A 14 -15.72 15.60 -23.34
N GLY A 15 -15.04 16.34 -24.21
CA GLY A 15 -13.58 16.21 -24.37
C GLY A 15 -12.74 16.78 -23.22
N TRP A 16 -13.30 17.67 -22.40
CA TRP A 16 -12.59 18.28 -21.26
C TRP A 16 -12.79 17.53 -19.93
N THR A 17 -13.86 16.75 -19.80
CA THR A 17 -14.10 15.92 -18.60
C THR A 17 -13.35 14.58 -18.63
N THR A 18 -12.79 14.20 -19.78
CA THR A 18 -11.97 12.99 -19.92
C THR A 18 -10.47 13.20 -19.68
N LEU A 19 -10.03 14.44 -19.41
CA LEU A 19 -8.63 14.77 -19.10
C LEU A 19 -8.27 14.59 -17.61
N GLY A 20 -9.21 14.13 -16.78
CA GLY A 20 -9.05 14.03 -15.32
C GLY A 20 -8.33 12.78 -14.81
N PHE A 21 -8.24 11.72 -15.61
CA PHE A 21 -7.53 10.51 -15.20
C PHE A 21 -6.22 10.45 -15.96
N ARG A 22 -5.11 10.77 -15.28
CA ARG A 22 -3.78 10.44 -15.77
C ARG A 22 -3.61 8.92 -15.65
N PRO A 23 -3.62 8.14 -16.74
CA PRO A 23 -3.04 6.81 -16.67
C PRO A 23 -1.57 7.03 -16.32
N TYR A 24 -1.11 6.49 -15.20
CA TYR A 24 0.32 6.45 -14.88
C TYR A 24 0.92 5.34 -15.76
N PRO A 25 1.56 5.67 -16.90
CA PRO A 25 2.09 4.67 -17.82
C PRO A 25 3.45 4.26 -17.25
N GLY A 26 3.43 3.20 -16.45
CA GLY A 26 4.58 2.73 -15.68
C GLY A 26 4.04 2.14 -14.39
N ALA A 27 3.84 0.83 -14.36
CA ALA A 27 3.34 0.17 -13.17
C ALA A 27 4.40 0.31 -12.06
N HIS A 28 4.13 1.17 -11.08
CA HIS A 28 4.92 1.31 -9.86
C HIS A 28 4.67 0.10 -8.94
N SER A 29 5.09 -1.08 -9.38
CA SER A 29 4.85 -2.33 -8.68
C SER A 29 6.15 -3.14 -8.56
N TYR A 30 6.23 -3.96 -7.53
CA TYR A 30 7.25 -5.00 -7.47
C TYR A 30 7.10 -5.99 -8.64
N PRO A 31 8.19 -6.64 -9.08
CA PRO A 31 8.14 -7.75 -10.04
C PRO A 31 7.65 -9.03 -9.37
N VAL A 32 6.43 -8.98 -8.82
CA VAL A 32 5.73 -10.13 -8.23
C VAL A 32 4.69 -10.65 -9.21
N ASP A 33 4.54 -11.96 -9.29
CA ASP A 33 3.50 -12.61 -10.10
C ASP A 33 2.37 -13.16 -9.21
N ASN A 34 1.29 -13.63 -9.83
CA ASN A 34 0.17 -14.26 -9.12
C ASN A 34 0.37 -15.76 -8.86
N SER A 35 1.60 -16.28 -8.98
CA SER A 35 1.89 -17.69 -8.71
C SER A 35 1.89 -17.94 -7.19
N SER A 36 1.73 -19.20 -6.77
CA SER A 36 1.90 -19.58 -5.37
C SER A 36 3.36 -19.89 -5.01
N SER A 37 4.33 -19.35 -5.76
CA SER A 37 5.76 -19.61 -5.55
C SER A 37 6.40 -18.51 -4.71
N ALA A 38 7.66 -18.70 -4.32
CA ALA A 38 8.47 -17.65 -3.70
C ALA A 38 8.48 -16.34 -4.50
N ASN A 39 8.13 -16.36 -5.79
CA ASN A 39 8.16 -15.19 -6.64
C ASN A 39 7.00 -14.20 -6.47
N SER A 40 5.96 -14.57 -5.71
CA SER A 40 4.82 -13.71 -5.43
C SER A 40 4.88 -13.01 -4.07
N LYS A 41 5.92 -13.29 -3.28
CA LYS A 41 6.08 -12.76 -1.92
C LYS A 41 6.98 -11.53 -1.91
N VAL A 42 6.64 -10.58 -1.06
CA VAL A 42 7.50 -9.46 -0.67
C VAL A 42 7.97 -9.72 0.75
N PHE A 43 9.29 -9.73 0.95
CA PHE A 43 9.90 -10.07 2.22
C PHE A 43 10.15 -8.81 3.04
N VAL A 44 9.73 -8.82 4.30
CA VAL A 44 9.89 -7.71 5.23
C VAL A 44 10.94 -8.09 6.27
N VAL A 45 12.08 -7.43 6.18
CA VAL A 45 13.20 -7.56 7.10
C VAL A 45 13.12 -6.43 8.12
N TYR A 46 12.97 -6.76 9.38
CA TYR A 46 12.93 -5.76 10.46
C TYR A 46 13.79 -6.22 11.64
N THR A 47 14.35 -5.25 12.37
CA THR A 47 15.09 -5.52 13.61
C THR A 47 14.16 -5.49 14.81
N ASN A 48 14.67 -5.81 16.00
CA ASN A 48 13.93 -5.61 17.26
C ASN A 48 12.64 -6.44 17.38
N ALA A 49 12.53 -7.58 16.68
CA ALA A 49 11.32 -8.40 16.65
C ALA A 49 10.78 -8.81 18.04
N ALA A 50 11.67 -8.99 19.02
CA ALA A 50 11.33 -9.38 20.39
C ALA A 50 11.08 -8.18 21.33
N ASP A 51 11.31 -6.95 20.88
CA ASP A 51 11.09 -5.76 21.71
C ASP A 51 9.60 -5.59 21.98
N THR A 52 9.30 -5.17 23.20
CA THR A 52 7.92 -4.96 23.66
C THR A 52 7.46 -3.55 23.31
N VAL A 53 6.19 -3.44 22.92
CA VAL A 53 5.51 -2.18 22.61
C VAL A 53 4.35 -1.99 23.58
N THR A 54 4.15 -0.75 24.06
CA THR A 54 3.03 -0.43 24.93
C THR A 54 1.72 -0.61 24.16
N ASN A 55 0.85 -1.48 24.65
CA ASN A 55 -0.43 -1.72 24.00
C ASN A 55 -1.47 -0.66 24.43
N ASP A 56 -1.69 0.30 23.54
CA ASP A 56 -2.70 1.35 23.61
C ASP A 56 -3.70 1.26 22.44
N LEU A 57 -3.83 0.07 21.83
CA LEU A 57 -4.79 -0.19 20.77
C LEU A 57 -6.23 -0.17 21.31
N PRO A 58 -7.22 0.12 20.44
CA PRO A 58 -8.62 -0.05 20.77
C PRO A 58 -8.92 -1.47 21.29
N THR A 59 -9.86 -1.59 22.23
CA THR A 59 -10.20 -2.87 22.87
C THR A 59 -10.75 -3.92 21.89
N ASP A 60 -11.24 -3.48 20.74
CA ASP A 60 -11.75 -4.29 19.64
C ASP A 60 -10.72 -4.59 18.54
N ASP A 61 -9.46 -4.14 18.69
CA ASP A 61 -8.38 -4.50 17.76
C ASP A 61 -8.04 -6.00 17.85
N THR A 62 -7.62 -6.57 16.71
CA THR A 62 -7.36 -8.00 16.55
C THR A 62 -6.20 -8.52 17.39
N LEU A 63 -5.27 -7.65 17.80
CA LEU A 63 -4.15 -7.98 18.67
C LEU A 63 -4.55 -8.19 20.14
N GLY A 64 -5.75 -7.76 20.52
CA GLY A 64 -6.31 -7.96 21.86
C GLY A 64 -5.53 -7.26 22.98
N ALA A 65 -5.77 -7.70 24.22
CA ALA A 65 -5.14 -7.13 25.41
C ALA A 65 -3.85 -7.88 25.77
N GLY A 66 -2.84 -7.14 26.23
CA GLY A 66 -1.57 -7.71 26.74
C GLY A 66 -0.34 -6.95 26.26
N THR A 67 0.84 -7.39 26.69
CA THR A 67 2.12 -6.89 26.16
C THR A 67 2.29 -7.40 24.73
N LEU A 68 2.49 -6.48 23.80
CA LEU A 68 2.73 -6.79 22.39
C LEU A 68 4.22 -6.73 22.11
N THR A 69 4.68 -7.55 21.18
CA THR A 69 6.02 -7.48 20.60
C THR A 69 5.96 -6.86 19.21
N VAL A 70 7.08 -6.32 18.74
CA VAL A 70 7.21 -5.83 17.36
C VAL A 70 6.77 -6.89 16.35
N SER A 71 7.21 -8.14 16.50
CA SER A 71 6.82 -9.23 15.60
C SER A 71 5.32 -9.46 15.56
N GLN A 72 4.64 -9.49 16.72
CA GLN A 72 3.18 -9.65 16.75
C GLN A 72 2.45 -8.50 16.04
N ILE A 73 2.92 -7.27 16.23
CA ILE A 73 2.32 -6.10 15.56
C ILE A 73 2.57 -6.17 14.04
N MET A 74 3.78 -6.52 13.61
CA MET A 74 4.10 -6.69 12.20
C MET A 74 3.26 -7.79 11.54
N ASP A 75 3.08 -8.94 12.20
CA ASP A 75 2.22 -10.04 11.71
C ASP A 75 0.77 -9.57 11.50
N SER A 76 0.28 -8.72 12.41
CA SER A 76 -1.05 -8.12 12.28
C SER A 76 -1.13 -7.16 11.08
N VAL A 77 -0.12 -6.32 10.87
CA VAL A 77 -0.04 -5.45 9.67
C VAL A 77 0.07 -6.28 8.39
N PHE A 78 0.85 -7.36 8.38
CA PHE A 78 0.91 -8.28 7.23
C PHE A 78 -0.44 -8.93 6.97
N THR A 79 -1.15 -9.34 8.02
CA THR A 79 -2.50 -9.90 7.91
C THR A 79 -3.46 -8.92 7.25
N ASP A 80 -3.38 -7.63 7.57
CA ASP A 80 -4.22 -6.60 6.93
C ASP A 80 -3.98 -6.56 5.41
N TYR A 81 -2.72 -6.51 4.97
CA TYR A 81 -2.36 -6.52 3.54
C TYR A 81 -2.70 -7.84 2.84
N ASN A 82 -2.40 -8.97 3.47
CA ASN A 82 -2.62 -10.30 2.91
C ASN A 82 -4.12 -10.67 2.85
N SER A 83 -4.97 -9.97 3.61
CA SER A 83 -6.42 -10.17 3.61
C SER A 83 -7.17 -9.34 2.56
N ILE A 84 -6.47 -8.52 1.77
CA ILE A 84 -7.11 -7.69 0.74
C ILE A 84 -7.62 -8.59 -0.39
N GLY A 85 -8.94 -8.79 -0.41
CA GLY A 85 -9.60 -9.57 -1.44
C GLY A 85 -9.37 -8.97 -2.83
N GLY A 86 -8.98 -9.82 -3.79
CA GLY A 86 -8.67 -9.40 -5.15
C GLY A 86 -7.23 -8.96 -5.37
N SER A 87 -6.39 -8.95 -4.32
CA SER A 87 -4.95 -8.78 -4.47
C SER A 87 -4.20 -10.12 -4.39
N PHE A 88 -3.11 -10.28 -5.15
CA PHE A 88 -2.18 -11.41 -4.97
C PHE A 88 -0.99 -11.06 -4.08
N LEU A 89 -0.90 -9.81 -3.60
CA LEU A 89 0.21 -9.37 -2.75
C LEU A 89 0.28 -10.23 -1.49
N THR A 90 1.47 -10.74 -1.20
CA THR A 90 1.75 -11.47 0.04
C THR A 90 2.98 -10.90 0.71
N LEU A 91 2.81 -10.31 1.89
CA LEU A 91 3.88 -9.88 2.78
C LEU A 91 4.24 -11.01 3.75
N VAL A 92 5.53 -11.28 3.89
CA VAL A 92 6.07 -12.26 4.85
C VAL A 92 7.35 -11.74 5.48
N ASP A 93 7.72 -12.26 6.64
CA ASP A 93 9.00 -11.93 7.27
C ASP A 93 10.13 -12.89 6.85
N THR A 94 11.27 -12.79 7.54
CA THR A 94 12.45 -13.63 7.30
C THR A 94 12.33 -15.05 7.86
N SER A 95 11.26 -15.37 8.59
CA SER A 95 11.01 -16.71 9.11
C SER A 95 10.26 -17.62 8.12
N ASP A 96 9.68 -17.03 7.07
CA ASP A 96 9.02 -17.77 5.99
C ASP A 96 10.02 -18.72 5.28
N SER A 97 9.57 -19.94 4.99
CA SER A 97 10.42 -20.98 4.39
C SER A 97 10.96 -20.64 3.01
N ASP A 98 10.31 -19.71 2.30
CA ASP A 98 10.74 -19.23 0.99
C ASP A 98 11.78 -18.10 1.09
N TYR A 99 12.07 -17.59 2.30
CA TYR A 99 13.09 -16.58 2.48
C TYR A 99 14.48 -17.14 2.16
N SER A 100 15.07 -16.63 1.08
CA SER A 100 16.47 -16.84 0.71
C SER A 100 16.97 -15.57 0.03
N VAL A 101 18.29 -15.33 0.05
CA VAL A 101 18.88 -14.15 -0.63
C VAL A 101 18.47 -14.08 -2.09
N ALA A 102 18.40 -15.23 -2.79
CA ALA A 102 17.99 -15.29 -4.18
C ALA A 102 16.50 -14.99 -4.39
N ASN A 103 15.62 -15.40 -3.47
CA ASN A 103 14.19 -15.12 -3.57
C ASN A 103 13.85 -13.70 -3.09
N ALA A 104 14.63 -13.13 -2.18
CA ALA A 104 14.44 -11.79 -1.65
C ALA A 104 15.07 -10.70 -2.53
N GLU A 105 15.92 -11.09 -3.49
CA GLU A 105 16.53 -10.18 -4.47
C GLU A 105 15.44 -9.41 -5.20
N ASN A 106 15.52 -8.09 -5.09
CA ASN A 106 14.57 -7.13 -5.67
C ASN A 106 13.13 -7.15 -5.11
N ARG A 107 12.88 -7.79 -3.95
CA ARG A 107 11.56 -7.90 -3.29
C ARG A 107 11.64 -7.77 -1.78
N THR A 108 12.51 -6.89 -1.30
CA THR A 108 12.76 -6.72 0.14
C THR A 108 12.33 -5.34 0.62
N LEU A 109 11.51 -5.31 1.67
CA LEU A 109 11.26 -4.16 2.52
C LEU A 109 12.17 -4.27 3.74
N THR A 110 13.01 -3.26 3.99
CA THR A 110 13.86 -3.21 5.18
C THR A 110 13.34 -2.16 6.13
N ILE A 111 12.97 -2.54 7.35
CA ILE A 111 12.52 -1.63 8.41
C ILE A 111 13.65 -1.47 9.42
N GLN A 112 14.02 -0.22 9.67
CA GLN A 112 15.06 0.15 10.61
C GLN A 112 14.51 1.12 11.65
N PHE A 113 14.77 0.82 12.92
CA PHE A 113 14.44 1.71 14.03
C PHE A 113 15.68 2.52 14.42
N GLY A 114 15.53 3.84 14.52
CA GLY A 114 16.63 4.72 14.92
C GLY A 114 16.24 6.19 14.87
N ASN A 115 17.21 7.06 14.58
CA ASN A 115 16.91 8.45 14.30
C ASN A 115 16.36 8.55 12.87
N SER A 116 15.05 8.76 12.73
CA SER A 116 14.46 9.08 11.43
C SER A 116 15.04 10.40 10.90
N PHE A 117 15.05 10.55 9.58
CA PHE A 117 15.57 11.75 8.94
C PHE A 117 14.59 12.92 9.13
N GLY A 118 15.07 14.01 9.72
CA GLY A 118 14.28 15.23 9.91
C GLY A 118 13.17 15.07 10.95
N ASN A 119 12.01 15.70 10.69
CA ASN A 119 10.89 15.80 11.62
C ASN A 119 9.86 14.66 11.50
N SER A 120 10.04 13.72 10.57
CA SER A 120 9.08 12.63 10.36
C SER A 120 9.23 11.52 11.41
N THR A 121 8.12 10.88 11.77
CA THR A 121 8.08 9.70 12.65
C THR A 121 8.43 8.41 11.89
N GLY A 122 8.11 8.35 10.59
CA GLY A 122 8.49 7.30 9.64
C GLY A 122 8.81 7.86 8.26
N GLU A 123 9.62 7.16 7.48
CA GLU A 123 9.88 7.51 6.08
C GLU A 123 10.22 6.25 5.27
N ALA A 124 9.40 5.96 4.27
CA ALA A 124 9.66 4.97 3.23
C ALA A 124 10.52 5.53 2.10
N ARG A 125 11.56 4.77 1.72
CA ARG A 125 12.48 5.10 0.64
C ARG A 125 12.53 3.95 -0.37
N PRO A 126 11.70 3.98 -1.42
CA PRO A 126 11.76 2.98 -2.48
C PRO A 126 13.08 3.07 -3.24
N THR A 127 13.62 1.91 -3.59
CA THR A 127 14.75 1.72 -4.50
C THR A 127 14.22 1.31 -5.86
N TRP A 128 14.71 1.96 -6.91
CA TRP A 128 14.19 1.83 -8.26
C TRP A 128 15.21 1.18 -9.19
N ASP A 129 14.72 0.29 -10.06
CA ASP A 129 15.42 -0.17 -11.26
C ASP A 129 14.53 0.08 -12.47
N GLY A 130 14.89 1.07 -13.28
CA GLY A 130 14.00 1.63 -14.30
C GLY A 130 12.70 2.17 -13.67
N ASP A 131 11.57 1.65 -14.15
CA ASP A 131 10.23 2.05 -13.69
C ASP A 131 9.68 1.16 -12.55
N SER A 132 10.46 0.17 -12.11
CA SER A 132 10.03 -0.82 -11.11
C SER A 132 10.66 -0.56 -9.75
N ILE A 133 9.86 -0.79 -8.69
CA ILE A 133 10.37 -0.82 -7.32
C ILE A 133 11.03 -2.18 -7.11
N VAL A 134 12.32 -2.17 -6.75
CA VAL A 134 13.11 -3.37 -6.45
C VAL A 134 13.46 -3.49 -4.97
N GLY A 135 13.05 -2.54 -4.15
CA GLY A 135 13.21 -2.64 -2.72
C GLY A 135 12.72 -1.38 -2.06
N CYS A 136 12.67 -1.38 -0.74
CA CYS A 136 12.32 -0.19 0.00
C CYS A 136 12.95 -0.24 1.38
N THR A 137 13.43 0.91 1.87
CA THR A 137 13.87 1.05 3.26
C THR A 137 12.91 1.96 4.00
N ILE A 138 12.31 1.48 5.08
CA ILE A 138 11.51 2.25 6.01
C ILE A 138 12.41 2.60 7.20
N THR A 139 12.59 3.90 7.45
CA THR A 139 13.27 4.37 8.66
C THR A 139 12.24 4.95 9.61
N ALA A 140 12.13 4.38 10.81
CA ALA A 140 11.19 4.82 11.83
C ALA A 140 11.92 5.28 13.10
N ARG A 141 11.32 6.26 13.79
CA ARG A 141 11.83 6.70 15.08
C ARG A 141 11.67 5.61 16.12
N SER A 142 12.67 5.38 16.97
CA SER A 142 12.53 4.39 18.06
C SER A 142 11.37 4.69 19.02
N SER A 143 10.94 5.95 19.14
CA SER A 143 9.79 6.34 19.97
C SER A 143 8.46 5.75 19.51
N ILE A 144 8.33 5.27 18.27
CA ILE A 144 7.09 4.62 17.84
C ILE A 144 6.86 3.28 18.57
N LEU A 145 7.90 2.72 19.20
CA LEU A 145 7.79 1.54 20.08
C LEU A 145 7.09 1.85 21.41
N ASP A 146 6.88 3.13 21.73
CA ASP A 146 6.19 3.54 22.96
C ASP A 146 4.66 3.47 22.84
N SER A 147 4.11 3.28 21.62
CA SER A 147 2.67 3.21 21.33
C SER A 147 2.39 2.21 20.20
N ALA A 148 1.64 1.14 20.49
CA ALA A 148 1.21 0.17 19.48
C ALA A 148 0.29 0.81 18.44
N LYS A 149 -0.57 1.75 18.86
CA LYS A 149 -1.43 2.52 17.96
C LYS A 149 -0.62 3.32 16.95
N GLU A 150 0.39 4.06 17.40
CA GLU A 150 1.27 4.83 16.52
C GLU A 150 2.10 3.90 15.62
N PHE A 151 2.65 2.82 16.19
CA PHE A 151 3.42 1.82 15.45
C PHE A 151 2.61 1.23 14.29
N VAL A 152 1.41 0.73 14.55
CA VAL A 152 0.53 0.12 13.54
C VAL A 152 0.23 1.14 12.44
N ALA A 153 -0.14 2.36 12.82
CA ALA A 153 -0.49 3.40 11.86
C ALA A 153 0.67 3.76 10.93
N ILE A 154 1.87 3.98 11.49
CA ILE A 154 3.05 4.35 10.72
C ILE A 154 3.51 3.18 9.87
N MET A 155 3.64 1.97 10.41
CA MET A 155 4.06 0.82 9.60
C MET A 155 3.09 0.51 8.48
N THR A 156 1.78 0.60 8.73
CA THR A 156 0.78 0.43 7.67
C THR A 156 0.96 1.48 6.56
N HIS A 157 1.17 2.74 6.92
CA HIS A 157 1.39 3.85 5.99
C HIS A 157 2.70 3.69 5.18
N GLU A 158 3.82 3.47 5.85
CA GLU A 158 5.13 3.39 5.19
C GLU A 158 5.26 2.13 4.31
N ILE A 159 4.68 1.01 4.72
CA ILE A 159 4.58 -0.17 3.85
C ILE A 159 3.75 0.16 2.60
N GLY A 160 2.67 0.93 2.74
CA GLY A 160 1.86 1.39 1.61
C GLY A 160 2.69 2.16 0.58
N HIS A 161 3.52 3.10 1.04
CA HIS A 161 4.49 3.79 0.19
C HIS A 161 5.46 2.86 -0.50
N CYS A 162 6.04 1.93 0.25
CA CYS A 162 6.96 0.95 -0.33
C CYS A 162 6.30 0.06 -1.39
N LEU A 163 5.00 -0.16 -1.31
CA LEU A 163 4.20 -0.93 -2.25
C LEU A 163 3.68 -0.09 -3.44
N GLY A 164 3.98 1.21 -3.48
CA GLY A 164 3.63 2.10 -4.58
C GLY A 164 2.38 2.95 -4.36
N LEU A 165 1.78 2.95 -3.16
CA LEU A 165 0.73 3.90 -2.82
C LEU A 165 1.34 5.29 -2.55
N ASP A 166 0.69 6.32 -3.08
CA ASP A 166 1.01 7.70 -2.77
C ASP A 166 -0.10 8.33 -1.92
N HIS A 167 0.18 9.48 -1.34
CA HIS A 167 -0.80 10.23 -0.57
C HIS A 167 -1.95 10.70 -1.46
N PRO A 168 -3.22 10.44 -1.11
CA PRO A 168 -4.35 11.00 -1.82
C PRO A 168 -4.42 12.52 -1.59
N GLN A 169 -4.76 13.28 -2.63
CA GLN A 169 -4.81 14.75 -2.53
C GLN A 169 -6.00 15.27 -1.70
N GLU A 170 -7.11 14.54 -1.67
CA GLU A 170 -8.39 15.03 -1.13
C GLU A 170 -9.11 14.07 -0.18
N SER A 171 -8.60 12.84 0.01
CA SER A 171 -9.24 11.85 0.88
C SER A 171 -8.68 11.95 2.30
N ASN A 172 -9.56 11.93 3.30
CA ASN A 172 -9.20 11.71 4.71
C ASN A 172 -9.53 10.27 5.15
N ASN A 173 -10.03 9.45 4.22
CA ASN A 173 -10.56 8.11 4.46
C ASN A 173 -9.57 7.01 4.07
N ALA A 174 -8.28 7.31 4.14
CA ALA A 174 -7.17 6.46 3.72
C ALA A 174 -6.06 6.57 4.75
N ILE A 175 -5.43 5.45 5.12
CA ILE A 175 -4.24 5.48 6.00
C ILE A 175 -3.11 6.26 5.32
N MET A 176 -3.10 6.30 3.99
CA MET A 176 -2.17 7.10 3.19
C MET A 176 -2.46 8.60 3.24
N SER A 177 -3.55 9.08 3.84
CA SER A 177 -3.83 10.52 3.87
C SER A 177 -2.96 11.28 4.89
N TYR A 178 -2.44 12.44 4.48
CA TYR A 178 -1.87 13.45 5.40
C TYR A 178 -2.88 13.95 6.44
N PHE A 179 -4.17 13.88 6.12
CA PHE A 179 -5.27 14.41 6.92
C PHE A 179 -6.13 13.29 7.54
N ARG A 180 -5.58 12.08 7.63
CA ARG A 180 -6.27 10.96 8.30
C ARG A 180 -6.58 11.29 9.75
N SER A 181 -7.65 10.71 10.27
CA SER A 181 -7.93 10.74 11.70
C SER A 181 -6.82 10.01 12.48
N GLU A 182 -6.49 10.48 13.68
CA GLU A 182 -5.54 9.80 14.57
C GLU A 182 -6.02 8.39 14.98
N ASP A 183 -7.33 8.15 14.96
CA ASP A 183 -7.93 6.84 15.24
C ASP A 183 -7.87 5.88 14.05
N MET A 184 -7.54 6.39 12.86
CA MET A 184 -7.34 5.57 11.67
C MET A 184 -5.92 5.01 11.67
N ILE A 185 -5.80 3.76 12.09
CA ILE A 185 -4.52 3.07 12.20
C ILE A 185 -4.34 1.91 11.21
N ARG A 186 -5.41 1.47 10.54
CA ARG A 186 -5.43 0.31 9.63
C ARG A 186 -5.87 0.71 8.22
N LEU A 187 -5.63 -0.17 7.24
CA LEU A 187 -6.05 0.01 5.85
C LEU A 187 -7.56 0.27 5.73
N GLN A 188 -7.92 1.33 5.02
CA GLN A 188 -9.29 1.67 4.65
C GLN A 188 -9.62 1.22 3.23
N ILE A 189 -10.86 1.44 2.81
CA ILE A 189 -11.33 1.00 1.49
C ILE A 189 -10.51 1.61 0.34
N ASP A 190 -10.12 2.88 0.44
CA ASP A 190 -9.32 3.57 -0.57
C ASP A 190 -7.92 2.93 -0.72
N ASP A 191 -7.29 2.60 0.42
CA ASP A 191 -5.98 1.93 0.43
C ASP A 191 -6.09 0.53 -0.19
N LYS A 192 -7.13 -0.23 0.18
CA LYS A 192 -7.39 -1.59 -0.34
C LYS A 192 -7.64 -1.59 -1.84
N MET A 193 -8.39 -0.61 -2.35
CA MET A 193 -8.60 -0.43 -3.79
C MET A 193 -7.28 -0.09 -4.50
N GLY A 194 -6.45 0.78 -3.91
CA GLY A 194 -5.12 1.09 -4.42
C GLY A 194 -4.23 -0.15 -4.55
N ILE A 195 -4.16 -0.98 -3.50
CA ILE A 195 -3.39 -2.23 -3.54
C ILE A 195 -3.96 -3.22 -4.54
N THR A 196 -5.29 -3.36 -4.62
CA THR A 196 -5.94 -4.23 -5.61
C THR A 196 -5.63 -3.79 -7.04
N TYR A 197 -5.58 -2.48 -7.29
CA TYR A 197 -5.21 -1.93 -8.59
C TYR A 197 -3.74 -2.19 -8.94
N LEU A 198 -2.81 -2.09 -7.98
CA LEU A 198 -1.38 -2.33 -8.21
C LEU A 198 -1.03 -3.81 -8.30
N TYR A 199 -1.75 -4.68 -7.58
CA TYR A 199 -1.46 -6.10 -7.46
C TYR A 199 -2.72 -6.96 -7.66
N PRO A 200 -3.44 -6.89 -8.79
CA PRO A 200 -4.71 -7.59 -8.97
C PRO A 200 -4.52 -9.08 -9.20
N GLN A 201 -5.30 -9.90 -8.49
CA GLN A 201 -5.23 -11.36 -8.53
C GLN A 201 -5.49 -11.94 -9.93
N ASP A 202 -6.43 -11.34 -10.66
CA ASP A 202 -6.71 -11.70 -12.05
C ASP A 202 -5.80 -10.90 -13.00
N SER A 203 -4.86 -11.59 -13.65
CA SER A 203 -3.98 -10.99 -14.65
C SER A 203 -4.72 -10.48 -15.88
N GLU A 204 -5.96 -10.94 -16.14
CA GLU A 204 -6.80 -10.39 -17.20
C GLU A 204 -7.47 -9.08 -16.78
N ALA A 205 -7.60 -8.79 -15.47
CA ALA A 205 -8.01 -7.47 -14.99
C ALA A 205 -6.96 -6.38 -15.30
N ASN A 206 -5.68 -6.77 -15.46
CA ASN A 206 -4.62 -5.89 -15.97
C ASN A 206 -4.79 -5.51 -17.46
N LYS A 207 -5.74 -6.12 -18.18
CA LYS A 207 -5.98 -5.87 -19.62
C LYS A 207 -7.21 -5.03 -19.91
N GLU A 208 -7.95 -4.59 -18.89
CA GLU A 208 -8.91 -3.52 -19.15
C GLU A 208 -8.11 -2.27 -19.50
N SER A 209 -8.05 -1.96 -20.80
CA SER A 209 -7.80 -0.59 -21.22
C SER A 209 -8.77 0.27 -20.40
N PRO A 210 -8.29 1.26 -19.64
CA PRO A 210 -9.17 2.10 -18.84
C PRO A 210 -10.14 2.79 -19.80
N THR A 211 -11.30 2.17 -19.96
CA THR A 211 -12.46 2.80 -20.56
C THR A 211 -13.15 3.54 -19.43
N LEU A 212 -13.99 4.52 -19.76
CA LEU A 212 -14.68 5.40 -18.82
C LEU A 212 -15.77 4.66 -17.99
N GLY A 213 -15.49 3.44 -17.53
CA GLY A 213 -16.32 2.68 -16.61
C GLY A 213 -17.59 2.08 -17.20
N LEU A 214 -17.60 1.53 -18.42
CA LEU A 214 -18.82 0.88 -18.97
C LEU A 214 -18.57 -0.32 -19.93
N THR A 215 -17.61 -1.21 -19.67
CA THR A 215 -17.60 -2.53 -20.36
C THR A 215 -18.56 -3.54 -19.70
N CYS A 216 -18.83 -3.39 -18.39
CA CYS A 216 -19.74 -4.26 -17.64
C CYS A 216 -21.17 -3.72 -17.46
N ALA A 217 -21.47 -2.49 -17.88
CA ALA A 217 -22.85 -2.01 -17.97
C ALA A 217 -23.51 -2.60 -19.23
N ARG A 218 -24.00 -3.84 -19.13
CA ARG A 218 -24.79 -4.45 -20.21
C ARG A 218 -26.19 -3.81 -20.27
N LYS A 219 -26.37 -3.09 -21.39
CA LYS A 219 -27.55 -2.49 -22.04
C LYS A 219 -28.12 -1.21 -21.45
#